data_AF-A0A5C6FF63-F1
#
_entry.id   AF-A0A5C6FF63-F1
#
_cell.length_a   1.000
_cell.length_b   1.000
_cell.length_c   1.000
_cell.angle_alpha   90.00
_cell.angle_beta   90.00
_cell.angle_gamma   90.00
#
_symmetry.space_group_name_H-M   'P 1'
#
loop_
_entity.id
_entity.type
_entity.pdbx_description
1 polymer ?
#
loop_
_entity_poly.entity_id
_entity_poly.type
_entity_poly.pdbx_seq_one_letter_code
_entity_poly.pdbx_strand_id
1 'polypeptide(L)'
;MKMLATCVLTLCTFAMVGCDESALDQEADAIRDTTQQQADDVRDASQSSAEATRDASQNAAENLRERTDDASDAVQDAAEAKADSIEDIGEMKADKKEVVGEKKADAIEDAGEAKADALEEVDNQ
;
A
#
# COMPACT_ATOMS: atom_id res chain seq x y z
N MET A 1 -51.08 -8.65 -42.42
CA MET A 1 -50.80 -9.74 -41.47
C MET A 1 -50.62 -11.04 -42.24
N LYS A 2 -49.37 -11.39 -42.55
CA LYS A 2 -48.95 -12.71 -43.01
C LYS A 2 -47.43 -12.77 -42.89
N MET A 3 -46.98 -13.85 -42.24
CA MET A 3 -45.62 -14.20 -41.90
C MET A 3 -44.64 -14.08 -43.08
N LEU A 4 -43.79 -13.05 -43.07
CA LEU A 4 -42.62 -12.91 -43.94
C LEU A 4 -41.51 -12.23 -43.14
N ALA A 5 -41.11 -12.85 -42.01
CA ALA A 5 -40.04 -12.36 -41.16
C ALA A 5 -39.24 -13.53 -40.62
N THR A 6 -38.83 -14.44 -41.50
CA THR A 6 -37.93 -15.53 -41.13
C THR A 6 -36.97 -15.78 -42.27
N CYS A 7 -35.69 -15.63 -41.95
CA CYS A 7 -34.52 -16.16 -42.64
C CYS A 7 -34.26 -15.64 -44.05
N VAL A 8 -33.19 -14.85 -44.16
CA VAL A 8 -32.03 -15.02 -45.08
C VAL A 8 -31.34 -13.64 -45.09
N LEU A 9 -30.33 -13.48 -44.25
CA LEU A 9 -28.92 -13.59 -44.67
C LEU A 9 -28.41 -12.25 -45.21
N THR A 10 -27.96 -11.40 -44.29
CA THR A 10 -26.92 -10.41 -44.60
C THR A 10 -26.24 -10.08 -43.27
N LEU A 11 -25.16 -10.78 -42.91
CA LEU A 11 -23.82 -10.27 -43.17
C LEU A 11 -23.59 -8.83 -42.67
N CYS A 12 -24.09 -8.50 -41.48
CA CYS A 12 -23.33 -7.61 -40.61
C CYS A 12 -22.29 -8.50 -39.92
N THR A 13 -21.19 -8.76 -40.63
CA THR A 13 -19.87 -8.94 -40.04
C THR A 13 -19.71 -7.80 -39.05
N PHE A 14 -20.08 -8.08 -37.79
CA PHE A 14 -19.83 -7.18 -36.69
C PHE A 14 -18.32 -6.99 -36.67
N ALA A 15 -17.95 -5.76 -36.98
CA ALA A 15 -16.66 -5.19 -36.68
C ALA A 15 -16.29 -5.48 -35.21
N MET A 16 -15.00 -5.39 -34.91
CA MET A 16 -14.34 -5.67 -33.63
C MET A 16 -13.82 -7.11 -33.50
N VAL A 17 -13.03 -7.58 -34.47
CA VAL A 17 -12.00 -8.61 -34.17
C VAL A 17 -10.82 -7.85 -33.57
N GLY A 18 -10.82 -7.71 -32.25
CA GLY A 18 -9.75 -7.07 -31.48
C GLY A 18 -10.31 -6.38 -30.24
N CYS A 19 -10.04 -6.97 -29.06
CA CYS A 19 -10.48 -6.57 -27.71
C CYS A 19 -11.84 -7.13 -27.23
N ASP A 20 -11.96 -8.46 -27.13
CA ASP A 20 -12.89 -9.07 -26.16
C ASP A 20 -12.02 -9.83 -25.14
N GLU A 21 -11.37 -9.12 -24.22
CA GLU A 21 -10.98 -9.73 -22.93
C GLU A 21 -12.26 -10.28 -22.31
N SER A 22 -12.18 -11.50 -21.77
CA SER A 22 -13.33 -12.10 -21.14
C SER A 22 -13.78 -11.25 -19.94
N ALA A 23 -15.02 -11.46 -19.50
CA ALA A 23 -15.49 -10.80 -18.29
C ALA A 23 -14.65 -11.19 -17.05
N LEU A 24 -14.01 -12.37 -17.08
CA LEU A 24 -13.16 -12.86 -16.00
C LEU A 24 -11.76 -12.24 -16.05
N ASP A 25 -11.18 -12.02 -17.24
CA ASP A 25 -9.92 -11.28 -17.40
C ASP A 25 -10.06 -9.84 -16.90
N GLN A 26 -11.16 -9.16 -17.27
CA GLN A 26 -11.44 -7.81 -16.79
C GLN A 26 -11.62 -7.75 -15.26
N GLU A 27 -12.20 -8.79 -14.66
CA GLU A 27 -12.35 -8.88 -13.21
C GLU A 27 -10.99 -9.16 -12.53
N ALA A 28 -10.15 -10.00 -13.12
CA ALA A 28 -8.80 -10.29 -12.64
C ALA A 28 -7.94 -9.01 -12.62
N ASP A 29 -7.94 -8.23 -13.70
CA ASP A 29 -7.25 -6.94 -13.77
C ASP A 29 -7.79 -5.95 -12.74
N ALA A 30 -9.12 -5.82 -12.62
CA ALA A 30 -9.72 -4.95 -11.63
C ALA A 30 -9.34 -5.35 -10.19
N ILE A 31 -9.18 -6.64 -9.92
CA ILE A 31 -8.69 -7.14 -8.62
C ILE A 31 -7.24 -6.70 -8.43
N ARG A 32 -6.34 -6.96 -9.39
CA ARG A 32 -4.92 -6.57 -9.30
C ARG A 32 -4.76 -5.08 -9.06
N ASP A 33 -5.46 -4.25 -9.83
CA ASP A 33 -5.43 -2.79 -9.69
C ASP A 33 -5.90 -2.35 -8.31
N THR A 34 -7.01 -2.92 -7.83
CA THR A 34 -7.58 -2.57 -6.53
C THR A 34 -6.65 -2.99 -5.39
N THR A 35 -6.05 -4.18 -5.46
CA THR A 35 -5.17 -4.67 -4.40
C THR A 35 -3.81 -3.98 -4.40
N GLN A 36 -3.27 -3.63 -5.57
CA GLN A 36 -2.08 -2.78 -5.66
C GLN A 36 -2.34 -1.41 -5.03
N GLN A 37 -3.45 -0.74 -5.37
CA GLN A 37 -3.80 0.55 -4.75
C GLN A 37 -3.96 0.42 -3.23
N GLN A 38 -4.61 -0.64 -2.75
CA GLN A 38 -4.76 -0.86 -1.31
C GLN A 38 -3.42 -1.12 -0.60
N ALA A 39 -2.50 -1.82 -1.26
CA ALA A 39 -1.17 -2.07 -0.74
C ALA A 39 -0.35 -0.78 -0.66
N ASP A 40 -0.38 0.04 -1.70
CA ASP A 40 0.24 1.36 -1.72
C ASP A 40 -0.30 2.29 -0.62
N ASP A 41 -1.62 2.35 -0.46
CA ASP A 41 -2.25 3.12 0.62
C ASP A 41 -1.76 2.65 2.01
N VAL A 42 -1.51 1.34 2.18
CA VAL A 42 -0.97 0.77 3.42
C VAL A 42 0.51 1.13 3.61
N ARG A 43 1.32 1.10 2.56
CA ARG A 43 2.73 1.53 2.60
C ARG A 43 2.82 3.00 2.98
N ASP A 44 2.10 3.86 2.27
CA ASP A 44 2.08 5.31 2.50
C ASP A 44 1.64 5.66 3.93
N ALA A 45 0.54 5.05 4.40
CA ALA A 45 0.07 5.28 5.77
C ALA A 45 1.09 4.82 6.82
N SER A 46 1.80 3.73 6.56
CA SER A 46 2.79 3.18 7.49
C SER A 46 4.07 4.02 7.52
N GLN A 47 4.55 4.46 6.35
CA GLN A 47 5.69 5.38 6.20
C GLN A 47 5.38 6.72 6.87
N SER A 48 4.23 7.34 6.56
CA SER A 48 3.81 8.59 7.20
C SER A 48 3.71 8.47 8.72
N SER A 49 3.17 7.35 9.23
CA SER A 49 3.13 7.10 10.68
C SER A 49 4.52 6.89 11.29
N ALA A 50 5.47 6.32 10.55
CA ALA A 50 6.85 6.12 10.99
C ALA A 50 7.60 7.45 11.05
N GLU A 51 7.50 8.28 10.00
CA GLU A 51 8.04 9.65 9.97
C GLU A 51 7.52 10.48 11.15
N ALA A 52 6.21 10.50 11.39
CA ALA A 52 5.63 11.20 12.53
C ALA A 52 6.19 10.69 13.89
N THR A 53 6.59 9.42 13.96
CA THR A 53 7.22 8.86 15.16
C THR A 53 8.66 9.36 15.31
N ARG A 54 9.44 9.39 14.23
CA ARG A 54 10.81 9.93 14.21
C ARG A 54 10.82 11.41 14.60
N ASP A 55 9.96 12.20 13.96
CA ASP A 55 9.82 13.63 14.24
C ASP A 55 9.46 13.88 15.71
N ALA A 56 8.51 13.12 16.25
CA ALA A 56 8.10 13.29 17.65
C ALA A 56 9.25 12.96 18.62
N SER A 57 10.05 11.93 18.35
CA SER A 57 11.21 11.59 19.18
C SER A 57 12.33 12.63 19.07
N GLN A 58 12.66 13.08 17.86
CA GLN A 58 13.70 14.09 17.63
C GLN A 58 13.33 15.40 18.33
N ASN A 59 12.10 15.89 18.13
CA ASN A 59 11.60 17.07 18.83
C ASN A 59 11.65 16.94 20.36
N ALA A 60 11.33 15.76 20.90
CA ALA A 60 11.37 15.52 22.34
C ALA A 60 12.80 15.48 22.90
N ALA A 61 13.75 14.93 22.13
CA ALA A 61 15.17 14.90 22.45
C ALA A 61 15.77 16.31 22.41
N GLU A 62 15.51 17.07 21.34
CA GLU A 62 15.90 18.48 21.20
C GLU A 62 15.37 19.33 22.36
N ASN A 63 14.08 19.22 22.69
CA ASN A 63 13.50 19.95 23.82
C ASN A 63 14.18 19.60 25.16
N LEU A 64 14.63 18.35 25.33
CA LEU A 64 15.35 17.96 26.54
C LEU A 64 16.71 18.64 26.59
N ARG A 65 17.47 18.61 25.49
CA ARG A 65 18.79 19.26 25.36
C ARG A 65 18.67 20.76 25.66
N GLU A 66 17.75 21.46 24.98
CA GLU A 66 17.50 22.89 25.16
C GLU A 66 17.15 23.28 26.60
N ARG A 67 16.34 22.47 27.30
CA ARG A 67 15.95 22.74 28.68
C ARG A 67 17.08 22.61 29.69
N THR A 68 18.18 21.97 29.30
CA THR A 68 19.33 21.73 30.15
C THR A 68 20.59 22.49 29.73
N ASP A 69 20.50 23.33 28.71
CA ASP A 69 21.64 24.03 28.09
C ASP A 69 22.41 24.94 29.08
N ASP A 70 21.72 25.49 30.08
CA ASP A 70 22.32 26.32 31.16
C ASP A 70 22.54 25.54 32.47
N ALA A 71 22.30 24.23 32.49
CA ALA A 71 22.52 23.40 33.68
C ALA A 71 24.02 23.12 33.89
N SER A 72 24.38 22.54 35.04
CA SER A 72 25.74 22.05 35.27
C SER A 72 26.11 20.93 34.29
N ASP A 73 27.40 20.78 33.96
CA ASP A 73 27.92 19.75 33.05
C ASP A 73 27.35 18.34 33.32
N ALA A 74 27.32 17.90 34.59
CA ALA A 74 26.79 16.57 34.94
C ALA A 74 25.29 16.39 34.61
N VAL A 75 24.52 17.48 34.59
CA VAL A 75 23.11 17.48 34.19
C VAL A 75 22.99 17.49 32.68
N GLN A 76 23.83 18.26 31.97
CA GLN A 76 23.89 18.26 30.51
C GLN A 76 24.25 16.87 29.98
N ASP A 77 25.30 16.24 30.51
CA ASP A 77 25.73 14.89 30.11
C ASP A 77 24.60 13.86 30.29
N ALA A 78 23.88 13.94 31.41
CA ALA A 78 22.76 13.04 31.69
C ALA A 78 21.56 13.31 30.77
N ALA A 79 21.33 14.58 30.40
CA ALA A 79 20.27 14.97 29.49
C ALA A 79 20.58 14.54 28.05
N GLU A 80 21.83 14.68 27.60
CA GLU A 80 22.30 14.25 26.28
C GLU A 80 22.13 12.74 26.12
N ALA A 81 22.64 11.95 27.06
CA ALA A 81 22.48 10.49 27.04
C ALA A 81 21.00 10.06 27.04
N LYS A 82 20.13 10.86 27.68
CA LYS A 82 18.69 10.61 27.69
C LYS A 82 18.03 11.00 26.37
N ALA A 83 18.46 12.10 25.75
CA ALA A 83 17.99 12.58 24.46
C ALA A 83 18.34 11.58 23.35
N ASP A 84 19.59 11.10 23.31
CA ASP A 84 20.03 10.04 22.39
C ASP A 84 19.18 8.78 22.54
N SER A 85 18.93 8.37 23.80
CA SER A 85 18.05 7.22 24.06
C SER A 85 16.60 7.43 23.59
N ILE A 86 16.10 8.66 23.57
CA ILE A 86 14.76 8.98 23.07
C ILE A 86 14.73 8.84 21.54
N GLU A 87 15.74 9.37 20.85
CA GLU A 87 15.92 9.24 19.41
C GLU A 87 16.01 7.77 18.99
N ASP A 88 16.90 6.99 19.62
CA ASP A 88 17.08 5.57 19.33
C ASP A 88 15.76 4.78 19.47
N ILE A 89 15.00 5.05 20.53
CA ILE A 89 13.70 4.40 20.76
C ILE A 89 12.68 4.82 19.70
N GLY A 90 12.71 6.09 19.28
CA GLY A 90 11.86 6.63 18.22
C GLY A 90 12.13 5.95 16.89
N GLU A 91 13.39 5.92 16.47
CA GLU A 91 13.85 5.26 15.24
C GLU A 91 13.47 3.78 15.22
N MET A 92 13.77 3.02 16.28
CA MET A 92 13.39 1.61 16.37
C MET A 92 11.87 1.38 16.22
N LYS A 93 11.05 2.30 16.75
CA LYS A 93 9.58 2.20 16.62
C LYS A 93 9.11 2.56 15.22
N ALA A 94 9.74 3.55 14.59
CA ALA A 94 9.45 3.95 13.22
C ALA A 94 9.79 2.82 12.24
N ASP A 95 10.99 2.25 12.32
CA ASP A 95 11.43 1.11 11.50
C ASP A 95 10.47 -0.08 11.63
N LYS A 96 10.04 -0.37 12.86
CA LYS A 96 9.07 -1.45 13.09
C LYS A 96 7.72 -1.18 12.42
N LYS A 97 7.27 0.07 12.38
CA LYS A 97 6.02 0.45 11.70
C LYS A 97 6.14 0.25 10.19
N GLU A 98 7.25 0.69 9.59
CA GLU A 98 7.53 0.47 8.16
C GLU A 98 7.54 -1.03 7.84
N VAL A 99 8.31 -1.83 8.58
CA VAL A 99 8.37 -3.30 8.35
C VAL A 99 7.00 -3.96 8.47
N VAL A 100 6.16 -3.55 9.41
CA VAL A 100 4.80 -4.09 9.56
C VAL A 100 3.90 -3.62 8.41
N GLY A 101 4.05 -2.37 7.98
CA GLY A 101 3.34 -1.80 6.84
C GLY A 101 3.64 -2.54 5.55
N GLU A 102 4.92 -2.65 5.20
CA GLU A 102 5.39 -3.35 4.00
C GLU A 102 4.89 -4.80 3.97
N LYS A 103 5.08 -5.55 5.06
CA LYS A 103 4.57 -6.94 5.14
C LYS A 103 3.06 -7.05 4.93
N LYS A 104 2.30 -6.04 5.36
CA LYS A 104 0.85 -6.03 5.18
C LYS A 104 0.49 -5.68 3.74
N ALA A 105 1.20 -4.74 3.12
CA ALA A 105 1.03 -4.38 1.72
C ALA A 105 1.34 -5.57 0.80
N ASP A 106 2.49 -6.23 1.01
CA ASP A 106 2.89 -7.42 0.26
C ASP A 106 1.82 -8.54 0.37
N ALA A 107 1.29 -8.76 1.58
CA ALA A 107 0.23 -9.77 1.78
C ALA A 107 -1.09 -9.41 1.07
N ILE A 108 -1.38 -8.13 0.84
CA ILE A 108 -2.55 -7.68 0.07
C ILE A 108 -2.33 -7.93 -1.42
N GLU A 109 -1.14 -7.60 -1.94
CA GLU A 109 -0.75 -7.86 -3.33
C GLU A 109 -0.78 -9.36 -3.63
N ASP A 110 -0.11 -10.18 -2.81
CA ASP A 110 -0.07 -11.64 -2.97
C ASP A 110 -1.47 -12.25 -3.00
N ALA A 111 -2.37 -11.77 -2.14
CA ALA A 111 -3.76 -12.25 -2.10
C ALA A 111 -4.57 -11.78 -3.31
N GLY A 112 -4.30 -10.58 -3.83
CA GLY A 112 -4.89 -10.05 -5.05
C GLY A 112 -4.48 -10.82 -6.28
N GLU A 113 -3.17 -11.00 -6.47
CA GLU A 113 -2.60 -11.79 -7.57
C GLU A 113 -3.11 -13.22 -7.56
N ALA A 114 -3.06 -13.90 -6.41
CA ALA A 114 -3.57 -15.27 -6.30
C ALA A 114 -5.06 -15.40 -6.65
N LYS A 115 -5.85 -14.35 -6.37
CA LYS A 115 -7.27 -14.33 -6.73
C LYS A 115 -7.47 -14.03 -8.22
N ALA A 116 -6.71 -13.11 -8.79
CA ALA A 116 -6.75 -12.76 -10.20
C ALA A 116 -6.35 -13.97 -11.07
N ASP A 117 -5.24 -14.62 -10.74
CA ASP A 117 -4.76 -15.83 -11.42
C ASP A 117 -5.80 -16.97 -11.39
N ALA A 118 -6.50 -17.12 -10.27
CA ALA A 118 -7.56 -18.13 -10.15
C ALA A 118 -8.78 -17.84 -11.05
N LEU A 119 -9.08 -16.57 -11.35
CA LEU A 119 -10.16 -16.23 -12.28
C LEU A 119 -9.75 -16.50 -13.73
N GLU A 120 -8.52 -16.15 -14.10
CA GLU A 120 -7.98 -16.43 -15.43
C GLU A 120 -7.86 -17.94 -15.67
N GLU A 121 -7.49 -18.73 -14.66
CA GLU A 121 -7.45 -20.19 -14.78
C GLU A 121 -8.84 -20.78 -15.07
N VAL A 122 -9.90 -20.19 -14.49
CA VAL A 122 -11.29 -20.60 -14.76
C VAL A 122 -11.72 -20.20 -16.16
N ASP A 123 -11.32 -19.02 -16.65
CA ASP A 123 -11.67 -18.56 -18.00
C ASP A 123 -11.02 -19.39 -19.10
N ASN A 124 -9.84 -19.95 -18.82
CA ASN A 124 -9.07 -20.77 -19.74
C ASN A 124 -9.48 -22.27 -19.78
N GLN A 125 -10.55 -22.68 -19.06
CA GLN A 125 -11.07 -24.07 -18.99
C GLN A 125 -12.30 -24.30 -19.86
#